data_AF-F8FGK6-F1
#
_entry.id   AF-F8FGK6-F1
#
_cell.length_a   1.000
_cell.length_b   1.000
_cell.length_c   1.000
_cell.angle_alpha   90.00
_cell.angle_beta   90.00
_cell.angle_gamma   90.00
#
_symmetry.space_group_name_H-M   'P 1'
#
loop_
_entity.id
_entity.type
_entity.pdbx_description
1 polymer ?
#
loop_
_entity_poly.entity_id
_entity_poly.type
_entity_poly.pdbx_seq_one_letter_code
_entity_poly.pdbx_strand_id
1 'polypeptide(L)'
;MRAPKAGRPEPLRLRAAGEMLSEAVVPGTVQVPAGGQPIALLADAQTTGGYPRIAQIAAVDLPLLAQARAGTPVRFEEIPLAEAQALYLLQELAFRRLEAAVRARIESL
;
A
#
# COMPACT_ATOMS: atom_id res chain seq x y z
N MET A 1 22.48 -11.57 22.13
CA MET A 1 22.58 -12.27 20.84
C MET A 1 22.04 -11.33 19.76
N ARG A 2 22.89 -10.74 18.92
CA ARG A 2 22.47 -9.77 17.89
C ARG A 2 21.84 -10.55 16.75
N ALA A 3 20.56 -10.33 16.48
CA ALA A 3 19.96 -10.79 15.23
C ALA A 3 20.79 -10.21 14.06
N PRO A 4 21.13 -11.00 13.04
CA PRO A 4 21.78 -10.46 11.85
C PRO A 4 20.89 -9.36 11.28
N LYS A 5 21.47 -8.19 10.95
CA LYS A 5 20.80 -7.20 10.10
C LYS A 5 20.45 -7.95 8.82
N ALA A 6 19.17 -8.25 8.61
CA ALA A 6 18.72 -8.75 7.33
C ALA A 6 19.17 -7.72 6.28
N GLY A 7 20.09 -8.11 5.40
CA GLY A 7 20.54 -7.28 4.30
C GLY A 7 19.32 -6.87 3.45
N ARG A 8 19.44 -5.77 2.68
CA ARG A 8 18.39 -5.43 1.71
C ARG A 8 18.13 -6.64 0.80
N PRO A 9 16.86 -6.98 0.51
CA PRO A 9 16.54 -8.04 -0.42
C PRO A 9 17.14 -7.72 -1.80
N GLU A 10 17.44 -8.77 -2.57
CA GLU A 10 18.04 -8.61 -3.90
C GLU A 10 17.15 -7.74 -4.80
N PRO A 11 17.74 -6.83 -5.59
CA PRO A 11 16.97 -5.98 -6.50
C PRO A 11 16.21 -6.80 -7.54
N LEU A 12 14.96 -6.40 -7.80
CA LEU A 12 14.17 -6.93 -8.90
C LEU A 12 14.79 -6.52 -10.23
N ARG A 13 14.74 -7.44 -11.21
CA ARG A 13 15.22 -7.19 -12.58
C ARG A 13 14.06 -7.25 -13.55
N LEU A 14 14.00 -6.26 -14.43
CA LEU A 14 13.07 -6.30 -15.56
C LEU A 14 13.51 -7.40 -16.53
N ARG A 15 12.53 -8.15 -17.06
CA ARG A 15 12.77 -9.16 -18.10
C ARG A 15 13.15 -8.56 -19.44
N ALA A 16 12.64 -7.36 -19.73
CA ALA A 16 12.96 -6.58 -20.92
C ALA A 16 13.00 -5.09 -20.54
N ALA A 17 13.95 -4.35 -21.11
CA ALA A 17 13.98 -2.90 -21.00
C ALA A 17 12.90 -2.31 -21.92
N GLY A 18 12.10 -1.41 -21.40
CA GLY A 18 11.10 -0.66 -22.16
C GLY A 18 10.90 0.70 -21.51
N GLU A 19 10.82 1.75 -22.33
CA GLU A 19 10.31 3.04 -21.87
C GLU A 19 8.82 2.88 -21.58
N MET A 20 8.39 3.18 -20.35
CA MET A 20 6.97 3.32 -20.07
C MET A 20 6.56 4.77 -20.22
N LEU A 21 5.44 4.96 -20.91
CA LEU A 21 4.73 6.22 -20.92
C LEU A 21 4.31 6.57 -19.48
N SER A 22 4.33 7.85 -19.16
CA SER A 22 3.80 8.33 -17.89
C SER A 22 2.31 8.02 -17.82
N GLU A 23 1.92 7.31 -16.78
CA GLU A 23 0.52 6.96 -16.52
C GLU A 23 0.07 7.50 -15.17
N ALA A 24 -1.25 7.61 -14.99
CA ALA A 24 -1.83 7.94 -13.71
C ALA A 24 -1.44 6.89 -12.65
N VAL A 25 -1.09 7.37 -11.46
CA VAL A 25 -0.82 6.53 -10.30
C VAL A 25 -1.68 7.00 -9.12
N VAL A 26 -1.91 6.09 -8.18
CA VAL A 26 -2.73 6.32 -7.00
C VAL A 26 -2.01 5.79 -5.77
N PRO A 27 -2.40 6.23 -4.54
CA PRO A 27 -1.91 5.60 -3.33
C PRO A 27 -2.07 4.08 -3.38
N GLY A 28 -1.03 3.37 -2.96
CA GLY A 28 -0.90 1.92 -3.03
C GLY A 28 -0.26 1.39 -4.31
N THR A 29 -0.04 2.20 -5.35
CA THR A 29 0.72 1.75 -6.52
C THR A 29 2.14 1.40 -6.10
N VAL A 30 2.62 0.19 -6.46
CA VAL A 30 3.98 -0.27 -6.19
C VAL A 30 4.80 -0.21 -7.48
N GLN A 31 5.74 0.73 -7.53
CA GLN A 31 6.63 0.96 -8.66
C GLN A 31 8.00 0.32 -8.44
N VAL A 32 8.64 -0.12 -9.54
CA VAL A 32 10.00 -0.67 -9.53
C VAL A 32 10.87 0.15 -10.48
N PRO A 33 11.72 1.06 -9.95
CA PRO A 33 12.69 1.81 -10.75
C PRO A 33 13.79 0.90 -11.31
N ALA A 34 14.66 1.46 -12.16
CA ALA A 34 15.81 0.74 -12.72
C ALA A 34 16.76 0.12 -11.68
N GLY A 35 16.83 0.70 -10.47
CA GLY A 35 17.58 0.15 -9.33
C GLY A 35 16.95 -1.08 -8.68
N GLY A 36 15.77 -1.53 -9.12
CA GLY A 36 15.13 -2.79 -8.72
C GLY A 36 14.51 -2.82 -7.33
N GLN A 37 14.56 -1.72 -6.57
CA GLN A 37 13.98 -1.62 -5.23
C GLN A 37 12.54 -1.08 -5.32
N PRO A 38 11.52 -1.83 -4.88
CA PRO A 38 10.13 -1.38 -4.94
C PRO A 38 9.87 -0.12 -4.12
N ILE A 39 9.00 0.75 -4.64
CA ILE A 39 8.51 1.97 -3.98
C ILE A 39 6.98 1.88 -3.94
N ALA A 40 6.41 1.83 -2.74
CA ALA A 40 4.97 1.95 -2.53
C ALA A 40 4.59 3.43 -2.41
N LEU A 41 3.67 3.89 -3.26
CA LEU A 41 3.18 5.26 -3.25
C LEU A 41 2.14 5.45 -2.14
N LEU A 42 2.25 6.54 -1.36
CA LEU A 42 1.31 6.89 -0.30
C LEU A 42 0.57 8.20 -0.64
N ALA A 43 -0.09 8.81 0.34
CA ALA A 43 -0.99 9.96 0.15
C ALA A 43 -0.34 11.15 -0.58
N ASP A 44 0.95 11.42 -0.35
CA ASP A 44 1.66 12.57 -0.91
C ASP A 44 2.45 12.24 -2.19
N ALA A 45 2.18 11.09 -2.81
CA ALA A 45 2.86 10.71 -4.05
C ALA A 45 2.44 11.61 -5.22
N GLN A 46 3.31 11.68 -6.23
CA GLN A 46 2.98 12.28 -7.52
C GLN A 46 1.75 11.63 -8.17
N THR A 47 1.03 12.36 -9.01
CA THR A 47 -0.19 11.87 -9.70
C THR A 47 0.10 11.08 -10.98
N THR A 48 1.32 11.14 -11.50
CA THR A 48 1.76 10.40 -12.69
C THR A 48 3.11 9.72 -12.44
N GLY A 49 3.38 8.61 -13.11
CA GLY A 49 4.68 7.94 -13.01
C GLY A 49 5.02 7.10 -14.23
N GLY A 50 6.33 7.00 -14.53
CA GLY A 50 6.87 6.24 -15.67
C GLY A 50 7.61 4.96 -15.27
N TYR A 51 7.56 4.54 -14.00
CA TYR A 51 8.22 3.30 -13.55
C TYR A 51 7.29 2.10 -13.59
N PRO A 52 7.78 0.92 -14.01
CA PRO A 52 7.02 -0.34 -14.03
C PRO A 52 6.26 -0.58 -12.73
N ARG A 53 4.97 -0.88 -12.84
CA ARG A 53 4.12 -1.21 -11.69
C ARG A 53 4.06 -2.71 -11.55
N ILE A 54 4.35 -3.23 -10.36
CA ILE A 54 4.31 -4.67 -10.08
C ILE A 54 3.09 -5.09 -9.27
N ALA A 55 2.49 -4.17 -8.52
CA ALA A 55 1.34 -4.43 -7.67
C ALA A 55 0.56 -3.14 -7.35
N GLN A 56 -0.64 -3.33 -6.82
CA GLN A 56 -1.47 -2.31 -6.20
C GLN A 56 -1.87 -2.80 -4.80
N ILE A 57 -1.50 -2.05 -3.77
CA ILE A 57 -1.88 -2.34 -2.37
C ILE A 57 -3.36 -2.03 -2.19
N ALA A 58 -4.08 -2.91 -1.48
CA ALA A 58 -5.47 -2.70 -1.16
C ALA A 58 -5.62 -1.44 -0.28
N ALA A 59 -6.63 -0.61 -0.57
CA ALA A 59 -6.82 0.66 0.13
C ALA A 59 -6.95 0.49 1.66
N VAL A 60 -7.59 -0.60 2.08
CA VAL A 60 -7.79 -1.00 3.48
C VAL A 60 -6.47 -1.17 4.26
N ASP A 61 -5.37 -1.50 3.57
CA ASP A 61 -4.06 -1.78 4.16
C ASP A 61 -3.10 -0.59 4.13
N LEU A 62 -3.42 0.49 3.40
CA LEU A 62 -2.57 1.69 3.35
C LEU A 62 -2.29 2.30 4.73
N PRO A 63 -3.25 2.36 5.68
CA PRO A 63 -2.97 2.82 7.03
C PRO A 63 -1.94 1.97 7.76
N LEU A 64 -1.90 0.64 7.52
CA LEU A 64 -0.91 -0.25 8.13
C LEU A 64 0.49 0.08 7.62
N LEU A 65 0.63 0.28 6.31
CA LEU A 65 1.92 0.64 5.71
C LEU A 65 2.40 2.02 6.15
N ALA A 66 1.48 2.99 6.30
CA ALA A 66 1.82 4.35 6.75
C ALA A 66 2.39 4.39 8.18
N GLN A 67 2.10 3.39 9.01
CA GLN A 67 2.64 3.26 10.36
C GLN A 67 4.01 2.56 10.42
N ALA A 68 4.49 1.99 9.31
CA ALA A 68 5.77 1.30 9.26
C ALA A 68 6.94 2.28 9.41
N ARG A 69 7.90 1.94 10.28
CA ARG A 69 9.14 2.71 10.45
C ARG A 69 10.18 2.26 9.43
N ALA A 70 11.16 3.11 9.17
CA ALA A 70 12.31 2.74 8.36
C ALA A 70 12.98 1.46 8.89
N GLY A 71 13.14 0.47 8.02
CA GLY A 71 13.69 -0.84 8.39
C GLY A 71 12.69 -1.85 8.94
N THR A 72 11.40 -1.49 9.11
CA THR A 72 10.34 -2.47 9.39
C THR A 72 10.21 -3.42 8.19
N PRO A 73 10.35 -4.75 8.38
CA PRO A 73 10.13 -5.70 7.31
C PRO A 73 8.65 -5.72 6.92
N VAL A 74 8.37 -5.73 5.62
CA VAL A 74 7.01 -5.81 5.05
C VAL A 74 6.93 -7.04 4.16
N ARG A 75 5.86 -7.82 4.30
CA ARG A 75 5.54 -8.94 3.42
C ARG A 75 4.20 -8.66 2.77
N PHE A 76 4.14 -8.82 1.46
CA PHE A 76 2.90 -8.74 0.71
C PHE A 76 2.27 -10.11 0.56
N GLU A 77 0.95 -10.13 0.55
CA GLU A 77 0.14 -11.29 0.20
C GLU A 77 -0.71 -10.91 -1.01
N GLU A 78 -0.73 -11.78 -2.02
CA GLU A 78 -1.57 -11.57 -3.19
C GLU A 78 -3.00 -11.96 -2.84
N ILE A 79 -3.94 -11.04 -3.07
CA ILE A 79 -5.36 -11.27 -2.88
C ILE A 79 -6.12 -10.96 -4.18
N PRO A 80 -7.25 -11.65 -4.44
CA PRO A 80 -8.14 -11.29 -5.55
C PRO A 80 -8.73 -9.89 -5.37
N LEU A 81 -9.02 -9.21 -6.49
CA LEU A 81 -9.70 -7.91 -6.47
C LEU A 81 -11.02 -7.94 -5.68
N ALA A 82 -11.79 -9.02 -5.81
CA ALA A 82 -13.06 -9.18 -5.10
C ALA A 82 -12.88 -9.20 -3.58
N GLU A 83 -11.79 -9.80 -3.09
CA GLU A 83 -11.47 -9.81 -1.66
C GLU A 83 -11.06 -8.42 -1.17
N ALA A 84 -10.21 -7.71 -1.92
CA ALA A 84 -9.84 -6.33 -1.61
C ALA A 84 -11.08 -5.40 -1.54
N GLN A 85 -12.03 -5.57 -2.45
CA GLN A 85 -13.30 -4.83 -2.47
C GLN A 85 -14.18 -5.18 -1.27
N ALA A 86 -14.29 -6.48 -0.92
CA ALA A 86 -15.06 -6.92 0.24
C ALA A 86 -14.49 -6.36 1.55
N LEU A 87 -13.16 -6.41 1.73
CA LEU A 87 -12.48 -5.83 2.89
C LEU A 87 -12.70 -4.32 3.00
N TYR A 88 -12.64 -3.60 1.87
CA TYR A 88 -12.93 -2.18 1.82
C TYR A 88 -14.36 -1.86 2.30
N LEU A 89 -15.36 -2.58 1.78
CA LEU A 89 -16.76 -2.39 2.20
C LEU A 89 -17.00 -2.73 3.68
N LEU A 90 -16.34 -3.77 4.20
CA LEU A 90 -16.41 -4.12 5.62
C LEU A 90 -15.83 -3.02 6.51
N GLN A 91 -14.70 -2.43 6.11
CA GLN A 91 -14.11 -1.28 6.81
C GLN A 91 -15.04 -0.08 6.80
N GLU A 92 -15.62 0.27 5.65
CA GLU A 92 -16.59 1.37 5.53
C GLU A 92 -17.81 1.18 6.44
N LEU A 93 -18.36 -0.04 6.50
CA LEU A 93 -19.46 -0.37 7.41
C LEU A 93 -19.05 -0.26 8.88
N ALA A 94 -17.83 -0.67 9.23
CA ALA A 94 -17.30 -0.54 10.58
C ALA A 94 -17.16 0.93 10.99
N PHE A 95 -16.64 1.78 10.11
CA PHE A 95 -16.54 3.23 10.36
C PHE A 95 -17.91 3.88 10.52
N ARG A 96 -18.89 3.56 9.67
CA ARG A 96 -20.27 4.06 9.82
C ARG A 96 -20.89 3.65 11.16
N ARG A 97 -20.66 2.40 11.59
CA ARG A 97 -21.11 1.92 12.90
C ARG A 97 -20.46 2.69 14.05
N LEU A 98 -19.16 2.92 13.96
CA LEU A 98 -18.43 3.71 14.96
C LEU A 98 -18.95 5.14 15.03
N GLU A 99 -19.17 5.78 13.87
CA GLU A 99 -19.72 7.14 13.80
C GLU A 99 -21.09 7.24 14.47
N ALA A 100 -22.00 6.30 14.16
CA ALA A 100 -23.32 6.26 14.77
C ALA A 100 -23.25 6.06 16.30
N ALA A 101 -22.37 5.19 16.78
CA ALA A 101 -22.18 4.95 18.21
C ALA A 101 -21.61 6.19 18.93
N VAL A 102 -20.62 6.86 18.34
CA VAL A 102 -20.05 8.11 18.88
C VAL A 102 -21.11 9.20 18.94
N ARG A 103 -21.90 9.36 17.88
CA ARG A 103 -23.01 10.33 17.82
C ARG A 103 -24.04 10.09 18.92
N ALA A 104 -24.54 8.85 19.03
CA ALA A 104 -25.52 8.48 20.07
C ALA A 104 -24.96 8.72 21.47
N ARG A 105 -23.66 8.48 21.69
CA ARG A 105 -23.02 8.75 22.98
C ARG A 105 -22.96 10.24 23.29
N ILE A 106 -22.61 11.08 22.32
CA ILE A 106 -22.56 12.54 22.50
C ILE A 106 -23.95 13.11 22.78
N GLU A 107 -24.99 12.64 22.08
CA GLU A 107 -26.38 13.08 22.30
C GLU A 107 -26.97 12.62 23.64
N SER A 108 -26.37 11.58 24.25
CA SER A 108 -26.76 11.07 25.58
C SER A 108 -26.09 11.79 26.76
N LEU A 109 -25.20 12.76 26.50
CA LEU A 109 -24.50 13.58 27.50
C LEU A 109 -25.22 14.91 27.71
#